data_AF-A0A3M1RQP8-F1
#
_entry.id   AF-A0A3M1RQP8-F1
#
_cell.length_a   1.000
_cell.length_b   1.000
_cell.length_c   1.000
_cell.angle_alpha   90.00
_cell.angle_beta   90.00
_cell.angle_gamma   90.00
#
_symmetry.space_group_name_H-M   'P 1'
#
loop_
_entity.id
_entity.type
_entity.pdbx_description
1 polymer ?
#
loop_
_entity_poly.entity_id
_entity_poly.type
_entity_poly.pdbx_seq_one_letter_code
_entity_poly.pdbx_strand_id
1 'polypeptide(L)'
;MRLEMGTFPVQDLRFSTQTRWHEGTLEVDREELITLIRRDPRIVKAEIELARPGESVRIWPVRDVIEPRVKVEGPGMVYPGICGRPITTVGEGRTHRLSGIGVVEVSEVNWHDAGGDYVDLFLDMSGPWAELMPFSSRLNLCVVVEPDPALGIEAQN
;
A
#
# COMPACT_ATOMS: atom_id res chain seq x y z
N MET A 1 -5.71 -25.29 13.57
CA MET A 1 -5.86 -24.31 12.48
C MET A 1 -4.54 -24.25 11.72
N ARG A 2 -4.55 -24.40 10.39
CA ARG A 2 -3.35 -24.36 9.54
C ARG A 2 -3.55 -23.30 8.47
N LEU A 3 -2.68 -22.29 8.46
CA LEU A 3 -2.60 -21.28 7.42
C LEU A 3 -1.34 -21.49 6.58
N GLU A 4 -1.51 -21.59 5.28
CA GLU A 4 -0.43 -21.69 4.32
C GLU A 4 -0.14 -20.33 3.69
N MET A 5 1.15 -19.97 3.61
CA MET A 5 1.60 -18.72 3.00
C MET A 5 2.30 -19.00 1.67
N GLY A 6 1.63 -18.69 0.56
CA GLY A 6 2.27 -18.61 -0.75
C GLY A 6 3.06 -17.31 -0.86
N THR A 7 4.39 -17.38 -0.99
CA THR A 7 5.23 -16.19 -1.10
C THR A 7 5.73 -16.05 -2.53
N PHE A 8 5.46 -14.89 -3.12
CA PHE A 8 5.93 -14.49 -4.45
C PHE A 8 6.89 -13.31 -4.27
N PRO A 9 8.21 -13.53 -4.35
CA PRO A 9 9.18 -12.46 -4.18
C PRO A 9 9.09 -11.43 -5.31
N VAL A 10 9.17 -10.16 -4.97
CA VAL A 10 9.31 -9.04 -5.92
C VAL A 10 10.72 -8.49 -5.75
N GLN A 11 11.51 -8.61 -6.81
CA GLN A 11 12.91 -8.18 -6.91
C GLN A 11 13.06 -6.99 -7.85
N ASP A 12 12.13 -6.83 -8.79
CA ASP A 12 11.98 -5.64 -9.63
C ASP A 12 10.50 -5.24 -9.73
N LEU A 13 10.26 -3.95 -9.90
CA LEU A 13 8.95 -3.32 -9.94
C LEU A 13 8.95 -2.24 -11.02
N ARG A 14 8.11 -2.31 -12.04
CA ARG A 14 8.10 -1.30 -13.12
C ARG A 14 6.72 -1.05 -13.68
N PHE A 15 6.54 0.12 -14.27
CA PHE A 15 5.34 0.37 -15.08
C PHE A 15 5.39 -0.44 -16.38
N SER A 16 4.21 -0.88 -16.82
CA SER A 16 3.99 -1.61 -18.06
C SER A 16 2.56 -1.33 -18.56
N THR A 17 2.18 -1.91 -19.69
CA THR A 17 0.80 -1.82 -20.22
C THR A 17 -0.12 -2.92 -19.69
N GLN A 18 0.39 -3.78 -18.80
CA GLN A 18 -0.37 -4.85 -18.16
C GLN A 18 0.17 -5.10 -16.76
N THR A 19 -0.73 -5.33 -15.81
CA THR A 19 -0.36 -5.77 -14.47
C THR A 19 -0.11 -7.27 -14.44
N ARG A 20 1.12 -7.69 -14.12
CA ARG A 20 1.48 -9.10 -13.95
C ARG A 20 2.72 -9.27 -13.08
N TRP A 21 2.82 -10.44 -12.45
CA TRP A 21 4.05 -10.90 -11.82
C TRP A 21 4.66 -12.03 -12.65
N HIS A 22 5.95 -11.94 -12.97
CA HIS A 22 6.68 -12.97 -13.70
C HIS A 22 8.13 -13.03 -13.24
N GLU A 23 8.58 -14.20 -12.78
CA GLU A 23 9.97 -14.48 -12.38
C GLU A 23 10.60 -13.41 -11.47
N GLY A 24 9.84 -12.93 -10.48
CA GLY A 24 10.32 -11.92 -9.53
C GLY A 24 10.17 -10.47 -9.97
N THR A 25 9.71 -10.22 -11.21
CA THR A 25 9.39 -8.86 -11.68
C THR A 25 7.89 -8.62 -11.55
N LEU A 26 7.52 -7.54 -10.86
CA LEU A 26 6.15 -7.02 -10.84
C LEU A 26 6.02 -5.89 -11.86
N GLU A 27 5.25 -6.13 -12.91
CA GLU A 27 4.84 -5.14 -13.87
C GLU A 27 3.46 -4.62 -13.50
N VAL A 28 3.27 -3.31 -13.57
CA VAL A 28 2.05 -2.65 -13.11
C VAL A 28 1.54 -1.72 -14.19
N ASP A 29 0.27 -1.87 -14.55
CA ASP A 29 -0.43 -0.88 -15.36
C ASP A 29 -0.89 0.28 -14.45
N ARG A 30 -0.30 1.46 -14.68
CA ARG A 30 -0.60 2.67 -13.89
C ARG A 30 -2.07 3.06 -14.02
N GLU A 31 -2.62 3.04 -15.23
CA GLU A 31 -3.98 3.52 -15.50
C GLU A 31 -5.01 2.53 -14.98
N GLU A 32 -4.72 1.23 -15.06
CA GLU A 32 -5.55 0.19 -14.45
C GLU A 32 -5.68 0.40 -12.95
N LEU A 33 -4.57 0.64 -12.24
CA LEU A 33 -4.59 0.89 -10.80
C LEU A 33 -5.33 2.18 -10.43
N ILE A 34 -5.05 3.29 -11.13
CA ILE A 34 -5.75 4.56 -10.89
C ILE A 34 -7.26 4.37 -11.09
N THR A 35 -7.65 3.69 -12.17
CA THR A 35 -9.07 3.40 -12.45
C THR A 35 -9.70 2.56 -11.34
N LEU A 36 -8.99 1.55 -10.81
CA LEU A 36 -9.47 0.71 -9.73
C LEU A 36 -9.67 1.50 -8.43
N ILE A 37 -8.69 2.35 -8.07
CA ILE A 37 -8.74 3.18 -6.86
C ILE A 37 -9.91 4.17 -6.93
N ARG A 38 -10.08 4.84 -8.08
CA ARG A 38 -11.15 5.81 -8.30
C ARG A 38 -12.56 5.21 -8.40
N ARG A 39 -12.71 3.89 -8.26
CA ARG A 39 -14.03 3.27 -8.04
C ARG A 39 -14.59 3.60 -6.65
N ASP A 40 -13.72 3.93 -5.69
CA ASP A 40 -14.17 4.46 -4.43
C ASP A 40 -14.58 5.94 -4.62
N PRO A 41 -15.86 6.30 -4.48
CA PRO A 41 -16.34 7.65 -4.73
C PRO A 41 -15.79 8.67 -3.73
N ARG A 42 -15.21 8.21 -2.63
CA ARG A 42 -14.57 9.08 -1.62
C ARG A 42 -13.22 9.61 -2.09
N ILE A 43 -12.61 9.03 -3.12
CA ILE A 43 -11.28 9.43 -3.62
C ILE A 43 -11.44 10.33 -4.84
N VAL A 44 -11.05 11.60 -4.72
CA VAL A 44 -11.17 12.58 -5.82
C VAL A 44 -9.97 12.56 -6.76
N LYS A 45 -8.78 12.25 -6.21
CA LYS A 45 -7.52 12.14 -6.95
C LYS A 45 -6.75 10.90 -6.52
N ALA A 46 -6.14 10.24 -7.50
CA ALA A 46 -5.25 9.11 -7.29
C ALA A 46 -4.08 9.18 -8.29
N GLU A 47 -2.86 9.01 -7.79
CA GLU A 47 -1.63 8.87 -8.57
C GLU A 47 -0.85 7.66 -8.03
N ILE A 48 -0.04 7.03 -8.89
CA ILE A 48 0.79 5.88 -8.52
C ILE A 48 2.23 6.25 -8.78
N GLU A 49 3.10 6.21 -7.79
CA GLU A 49 4.54 6.41 -8.00
C GLU A 49 5.33 5.17 -7.58
N LEU A 50 6.52 4.99 -8.14
CA LEU A 50 7.42 3.90 -7.76
C LEU A 50 8.67 4.52 -7.15
N ALA A 51 9.15 3.93 -6.05
CA ALA A 51 10.38 4.35 -5.40
C ALA A 51 11.22 3.13 -5.05
N ARG A 52 12.52 3.20 -5.31
CA ARG A 52 13.45 2.07 -5.16
C ARG A 52 14.53 2.38 -4.13
N PRO A 53 15.08 1.34 -3.47
CA PRO A 53 16.21 1.51 -2.58
C PRO A 53 17.38 2.21 -3.28
N GLY A 54 17.93 3.24 -2.65
CA GLY A 54 19.05 4.03 -3.14
C GLY A 54 18.67 5.21 -4.04
N GLU A 55 17.40 5.36 -4.44
CA GLU A 55 16.98 6.54 -5.19
C GLU A 55 17.01 7.80 -4.31
N SER A 56 17.39 8.93 -4.92
CA SER A 56 17.43 10.24 -4.25
C SER A 56 16.02 10.84 -4.16
N VAL A 57 15.10 10.13 -3.51
CA VAL A 57 13.70 10.49 -3.35
C VAL A 57 13.25 10.36 -1.90
N ARG A 58 12.31 11.22 -1.50
CA ARG A 58 11.58 11.16 -0.24
C ARG A 58 10.10 10.95 -0.53
N ILE A 59 9.50 9.98 0.14
CA ILE A 59 8.05 9.74 0.11
C ILE A 59 7.44 10.44 1.34
N TRP A 60 6.47 11.33 1.15
CA TRP A 60 5.84 12.09 2.23
C TRP A 60 4.49 12.68 1.78
N PRO A 61 3.50 12.82 2.69
CA PRO A 61 3.42 12.20 4.02
C PRO A 61 2.94 10.74 3.93
N VAL A 62 3.62 9.84 4.63
CA VAL A 62 3.31 8.39 4.63
C VAL A 62 2.33 8.05 5.73
N ARG A 63 1.23 7.38 5.38
CA ARG A 63 0.18 6.96 6.32
C ARG A 63 0.43 5.55 6.84
N ASP A 64 0.60 4.62 5.92
CA ASP A 64 0.88 3.22 6.22
C ASP A 64 1.72 2.61 5.09
N VAL A 65 2.38 1.50 5.41
CA VAL A 65 3.10 0.68 4.43
C VAL A 65 2.66 -0.77 4.57
N ILE A 66 1.95 -1.25 3.55
CA ILE A 66 1.27 -2.53 3.58
C ILE A 66 1.98 -3.52 2.66
N GLU A 67 2.35 -4.70 3.18
CA GLU A 67 2.78 -5.82 2.32
C GLU A 67 1.55 -6.38 1.59
N PRO A 68 1.51 -6.40 0.23
CA PRO A 68 0.34 -6.84 -0.51
C PRO A 68 0.04 -8.32 -0.29
N ARG A 69 -1.21 -8.61 0.09
CA ARG A 69 -1.67 -9.97 0.39
C ARG A 69 -3.06 -10.21 -0.18
N VAL A 70 -3.33 -11.45 -0.55
CA VAL A 70 -4.66 -11.91 -0.96
C VAL A 70 -4.94 -13.28 -0.38
N LYS A 71 -6.14 -13.46 0.15
CA LYS A 71 -6.60 -14.77 0.62
C LYS A 71 -7.21 -15.51 -0.57
N VAL A 72 -6.68 -16.70 -0.86
CA VAL A 72 -7.08 -17.49 -2.04
C VAL A 72 -7.85 -18.76 -1.66
N GLU A 73 -7.77 -19.18 -0.39
CA GLU A 73 -8.49 -20.33 0.14
C GLU A 73 -8.79 -20.15 1.64
N GLY A 74 -9.91 -20.69 2.09
CA GLY A 74 -10.38 -20.63 3.48
C GLY A 74 -11.35 -19.47 3.74
N PRO A 75 -11.75 -19.27 5.01
CA PRO A 75 -12.78 -18.31 5.38
C PRO A 75 -12.30 -16.86 5.29
N GLY A 76 -13.20 -15.94 4.91
CA GLY A 76 -12.98 -14.50 4.95
C GLY A 76 -11.91 -14.00 3.96
N MET A 77 -11.26 -12.89 4.30
CA MET A 77 -10.23 -12.23 3.50
C MET A 77 -9.18 -11.53 4.38
N VAL A 78 -8.09 -11.07 3.78
CA VAL A 78 -7.06 -10.31 4.50
C VAL A 78 -7.63 -9.01 5.11
N TYR A 79 -7.04 -8.57 6.23
CA TYR A 79 -7.47 -7.38 6.99
C TYR A 79 -8.96 -7.43 7.41
N PRO A 80 -9.39 -8.46 8.17
CA PRO A 80 -10.78 -8.57 8.61
C PRO A 80 -11.16 -7.38 9.53
N GLY A 81 -12.39 -6.88 9.38
CA GLY A 81 -12.88 -5.73 10.15
C GLY A 81 -12.50 -4.34 9.60
N ILE A 82 -11.60 -4.26 8.61
CA ILE A 82 -11.19 -2.99 8.00
C ILE A 82 -12.08 -2.66 6.79
N CYS A 83 -12.45 -1.39 6.61
CA CYS A 83 -13.28 -0.91 5.49
C CYS A 83 -14.58 -1.70 5.29
N GLY A 84 -15.29 -2.02 6.37
CA GLY A 84 -16.56 -2.75 6.33
C GLY A 84 -16.44 -4.25 6.02
N ARG A 85 -15.21 -4.80 5.98
CA ARG A 85 -15.00 -6.24 5.81
C ARG A 85 -15.54 -7.02 7.02
N PRO A 86 -16.19 -8.18 6.81
CA PRO A 86 -16.67 -9.00 7.92
C PRO A 86 -15.56 -9.37 8.91
N ILE A 87 -15.88 -9.30 10.21
CA ILE A 87 -14.99 -9.74 11.29
C ILE A 87 -15.00 -11.26 11.32
N THR A 88 -14.12 -11.87 10.51
CA THR A 88 -14.00 -13.34 10.39
C THR A 88 -12.62 -13.78 10.85
N THR A 89 -12.53 -14.90 11.57
CA THR A 89 -11.24 -15.52 11.88
C THR A 89 -10.61 -16.08 10.60
N VAL A 90 -9.44 -15.57 10.20
CA VAL A 90 -8.78 -15.91 8.92
C VAL A 90 -7.47 -16.71 9.09
N GLY A 91 -7.28 -17.34 10.25
CA GLY A 91 -6.08 -18.11 10.62
C GLY A 91 -5.95 -19.51 9.99
N GLU A 92 -6.72 -19.83 8.95
CA GLU A 92 -6.69 -21.12 8.26
C GLU A 92 -6.89 -20.98 6.74
N GLY A 93 -6.50 -21.98 5.96
CA GLY A 93 -6.55 -21.97 4.49
C GLY A 93 -5.25 -21.47 3.87
N ARG A 94 -5.32 -20.70 2.77
CA ARG A 94 -4.14 -20.21 2.05
C ARG A 94 -4.21 -18.72 1.73
N THR A 95 -3.13 -18.02 2.00
CA THR A 95 -2.93 -16.60 1.67
C THR A 95 -1.68 -16.45 0.82
N HIS A 96 -1.77 -15.69 -0.26
CA HIS A 96 -0.62 -15.30 -1.07
C HIS A 96 -0.13 -13.91 -0.67
N ARG A 97 1.17 -13.68 -0.77
CA ARG A 97 1.80 -12.38 -0.55
C ARG A 97 2.80 -12.04 -1.65
N LEU A 98 2.92 -10.76 -1.95
CA LEU A 98 4.04 -10.21 -2.70
C LEU A 98 5.08 -9.69 -1.68
N SER A 99 6.18 -10.42 -1.51
CA SER A 99 7.22 -10.04 -0.53
C SER A 99 8.32 -9.20 -1.18
N GLY A 100 8.95 -8.30 -0.42
CA GLY A 100 10.02 -7.41 -0.94
C GLY A 100 9.50 -6.09 -1.50
N ILE A 101 8.18 -5.90 -1.49
CA ILE A 101 7.49 -4.67 -1.88
C ILE A 101 6.62 -4.15 -0.74
N GLY A 102 6.50 -2.84 -0.62
CA GLY A 102 5.49 -2.15 0.18
C GLY A 102 4.53 -1.36 -0.71
N VAL A 103 3.23 -1.40 -0.40
CA VAL A 103 2.27 -0.42 -0.91
C VAL A 103 2.21 0.70 0.12
N VAL A 104 2.70 1.87 -0.26
CA VAL A 104 2.83 3.03 0.61
C VAL A 104 1.63 3.93 0.36
N GLU A 105 0.80 4.14 1.37
CA GLU A 105 -0.26 5.12 1.31
C GLU A 105 0.32 6.51 1.56
N VAL A 106 0.04 7.45 0.65
CA VAL A 106 0.52 8.83 0.71
C VAL A 106 -0.67 9.78 0.69
N SER A 107 -0.92 10.49 1.79
CA SER A 107 -2.05 11.42 1.91
C SER A 107 -1.87 12.46 3.01
N GLU A 108 -2.28 13.71 2.75
CA GLU A 108 -2.10 14.88 3.62
C GLU A 108 -3.30 15.14 4.58
N VAL A 109 -4.15 14.14 4.81
CA VAL A 109 -5.38 14.28 5.63
C VAL A 109 -5.07 14.43 7.13
N ASN A 110 -5.81 15.24 7.90
CA ASN A 110 -5.61 15.28 9.36
C ASN A 110 -5.94 13.94 10.02
N TRP A 111 -5.24 13.52 11.09
CA TRP A 111 -5.57 12.23 11.73
C TRP A 111 -6.90 12.25 12.50
N HIS A 112 -7.25 13.40 13.09
CA HIS A 112 -8.49 13.59 13.85
C HIS A 112 -8.88 15.06 13.96
N ASP A 113 -10.14 15.32 14.33
CA ASP A 113 -10.73 16.66 14.43
C ASP A 113 -10.10 17.55 15.52
N ALA A 114 -9.40 16.98 16.51
CA ALA A 114 -8.87 17.74 17.66
C ALA A 114 -7.72 18.70 17.30
N GLY A 115 -7.18 18.61 16.08
CA GLY A 115 -6.04 19.40 15.61
C GLY A 115 -4.71 19.04 16.30
N GLY A 116 -3.59 19.47 15.70
CA GLY A 116 -2.26 19.39 16.32
C GLY A 116 -1.42 18.14 16.01
N ASP A 117 -2.04 17.06 15.51
CA ASP A 117 -1.34 15.83 15.13
C ASP A 117 -1.04 15.83 13.63
N TYR A 118 0.20 16.15 13.28
CA TYR A 118 0.71 16.05 11.91
C TYR A 118 1.37 14.69 11.70
N VAL A 119 1.01 14.00 10.62
CA VAL A 119 1.76 12.82 10.18
C VAL A 119 2.99 13.30 9.42
N ASP A 120 4.07 13.52 10.17
CA ASP A 120 5.38 13.85 9.62
C ASP A 120 6.19 12.59 9.26
N LEU A 121 5.53 11.45 9.08
CA LEU A 121 6.18 10.23 8.64
C LEU A 121 6.57 10.38 7.18
N PHE A 122 7.86 10.20 6.91
CA PHE A 122 8.41 10.17 5.56
C PHE A 122 9.35 8.98 5.41
N LEU A 123 9.56 8.55 4.17
CA LEU A 123 10.56 7.56 3.82
C LEU A 123 11.59 8.18 2.91
N ASP A 124 12.79 8.38 3.42
CA ASP A 124 13.98 8.63 2.60
C ASP A 124 14.44 7.32 1.99
N MET A 125 14.59 7.27 0.66
CA MET A 125 15.03 6.07 -0.05
C MET A 125 16.55 5.98 -0.20
N SER A 126 17.27 7.03 0.21
CA SER A 126 18.74 7.09 0.24
C SER A 126 19.24 7.91 1.44
N GLY A 127 20.55 7.82 1.69
CA GLY A 127 21.20 8.53 2.80
C GLY A 127 21.00 7.85 4.16
N PRO A 128 21.49 8.47 5.26
CA PRO A 128 21.57 7.82 6.57
C PRO A 128 20.21 7.38 7.14
N TRP A 129 19.14 8.12 6.84
CA TRP A 129 17.79 7.77 7.29
C TRP A 129 17.26 6.51 6.60
N ALA A 130 17.60 6.30 5.32
CA ALA A 130 17.20 5.11 4.57
C ALA A 130 17.80 3.83 5.16
N GLU A 131 18.98 3.91 5.78
CA GLU A 131 19.63 2.77 6.44
C GLU A 131 18.90 2.32 7.72
N LEU A 132 18.17 3.24 8.37
CA LEU A 132 17.46 2.99 9.62
C LEU A 132 16.00 2.55 9.41
N MET A 133 15.42 2.86 8.25
CA MET A 133 14.01 2.60 7.96
C MET A 133 13.84 1.30 7.16
N PRO A 134 13.17 0.26 7.72
CA PRO A 134 13.01 -1.02 7.03
C PRO A 134 12.33 -0.89 5.65
N PHE A 135 11.44 0.08 5.47
CA PHE A 135 10.71 0.28 4.21
C PHE A 135 11.57 0.90 3.10
N SER A 136 12.64 1.61 3.46
CA SER A 136 13.57 2.19 2.49
C SER A 136 14.45 1.15 1.79
N SER A 137 14.57 -0.05 2.38
CA SER A 137 15.26 -1.20 1.77
C SER A 137 14.36 -2.07 0.86
N ARG A 138 13.10 -1.67 0.66
CA ARG A 138 12.12 -2.38 -0.18
C ARG A 138 11.79 -1.57 -1.44
N LEU A 139 11.24 -2.27 -2.43
CA LEU A 139 10.54 -1.60 -3.53
C LEU A 139 9.25 -1.00 -2.98
N ASN A 140 8.93 0.25 -3.30
CA ASN A 140 7.73 0.91 -2.84
C ASN A 140 6.86 1.30 -4.03
N LEU A 141 5.60 0.86 -3.99
CA LEU A 141 4.52 1.34 -4.84
C LEU A 141 3.72 2.34 -4.02
N CYS A 142 3.90 3.61 -4.31
CA CYS A 142 3.24 4.71 -3.62
C CYS A 142 1.87 4.95 -4.24
N VAL A 143 0.84 4.92 -3.41
CA VAL A 143 -0.53 5.27 -3.76
C VAL A 143 -0.79 6.65 -3.17
N VAL A 144 -0.69 7.67 -4.02
CA VAL A 144 -0.94 9.06 -3.63
C VAL A 144 -2.41 9.35 -3.82
N VAL A 145 -3.12 9.65 -2.74
CA VAL A 145 -4.57 9.81 -2.76
C VAL A 145 -5.00 11.07 -2.03
N GLU A 146 -5.97 11.77 -2.62
CA GLU A 146 -6.70 12.85 -1.97
C GLU A 146 -8.16 12.42 -1.87
N PRO A 147 -8.72 12.30 -0.65
CA PRO A 147 -10.14 12.06 -0.47
C PRO A 147 -10.95 13.34 -0.71
N ASP A 148 -12.26 13.19 -0.86
CA ASP A 148 -13.19 14.31 -0.98
C ASP A 148 -13.11 15.19 0.29
N PRO A 149 -12.70 16.46 0.17
CA PRO A 149 -12.54 17.36 1.31
C PRO A 149 -13.87 17.69 2.01
N ALA A 150 -15.02 17.37 1.40
CA ALA A 150 -16.33 17.52 2.03
C ALA A 150 -16.65 16.42 3.06
N LEU A 151 -15.89 15.33 3.08
CA LEU A 151 -16.02 14.26 4.06
C LEU A 151 -15.49 14.72 5.44
N GLY A 152 -16.04 14.14 6.52
CA GLY A 152 -15.45 14.31 7.85
C GLY A 152 -14.07 13.66 7.94
N ILE A 153 -13.21 14.12 8.85
CA ILE A 153 -11.82 13.67 8.96
C ILE A 153 -11.72 12.14 9.12
N GLU A 154 -12.58 11.53 9.93
CA GLU A 154 -12.61 10.07 10.11
C GLU A 154 -12.92 9.30 8.81
N ALA A 155 -13.66 9.89 7.87
CA ALA A 155 -14.00 9.26 6.60
C ALA A 155 -12.97 9.55 5.50
N GLN A 156 -12.12 10.58 5.71
CA GLN A 156 -10.98 10.88 4.86
C GLN A 156 -9.77 9.98 5.18
N ASN A 157 -9.59 9.57 6.44
CA ASN A 157 -8.64 8.51 6.83
C ASN A 157 -9.20 7.11 6.56
#